data_AF-A0A7S1ZXH0-F1
#
_entry.id   AF-A0A7S1ZXH0-F1
#
_cell.length_a   1.000
_cell.length_b   1.000
_cell.length_c   1.000
_cell.angle_alpha   90.00
_cell.angle_beta   90.00
_cell.angle_gamma   90.00
#
_symmetry.space_group_name_H-M   'P 1'
#
loop_
_entity.id
_entity.type
_entity.pdbx_description
1 polymer ?
#
loop_
_entity_poly.entity_id
_entity_poly.type
_entity_poly.pdbx_seq_one_letter_code
_entity_poly.pdbx_strand_id
1 'polypeptide(L)'
;SALKELPGWGADDTNRETKPLLSALGIDDLVGEEAQSMQWKAVRTREELERALSLVKEAGGSGYMPGTWELVSEEVLEESLRKGLIYQMKGGYDRRDAAVIAFVRDERIQSLRSPWVCSVAATTSAAADAAIWRACAPGLPPVLPGGHVGFVPVIDGAVPIETTGSLCASLPLDSECVLYGTRRS
;
A
#
# COMPACT_ATOMS: atom_id res chain seq x y z
N SER A 1 17.38 2.48 0.69
CA SER A 1 16.15 2.75 1.48
C SER A 1 16.42 2.59 2.97
N ALA A 2 15.77 3.39 3.82
CA ALA A 2 15.71 3.18 5.28
C ALA A 2 15.07 1.83 5.68
N LEU A 3 14.23 1.24 4.81
CA LEU A 3 13.61 -0.07 5.04
C LEU A 3 14.62 -1.21 5.17
N LYS A 4 15.79 -1.12 4.51
CA LYS A 4 16.82 -2.17 4.57
C LYS A 4 17.48 -2.28 5.95
N GLU A 5 17.39 -1.20 6.75
CA GLU A 5 17.92 -1.14 8.10
C GLU A 5 16.96 -1.78 9.11
N LEU A 6 15.71 -2.07 8.71
CA LEU A 6 14.75 -2.78 9.56
C LEU A 6 15.19 -4.24 9.74
N PRO A 7 15.12 -4.78 10.97
CA PRO A 7 15.51 -6.16 11.24
C PRO A 7 14.76 -7.18 10.36
N GLY A 8 15.52 -7.99 9.62
CA GLY A 8 15.01 -9.03 8.73
C GLY A 8 14.47 -8.52 7.39
N TRP A 9 14.59 -7.23 7.07
CA TRP A 9 14.10 -6.64 5.82
C TRP A 9 15.18 -6.50 4.74
N GLY A 10 16.43 -6.30 5.10
CA GLY A 10 17.54 -6.26 4.15
C GLY A 10 17.76 -7.61 3.46
N ALA A 11 18.15 -7.60 2.18
CA ALA A 11 18.40 -8.83 1.42
C ALA A 11 19.44 -9.76 2.08
N ASP A 12 20.44 -9.17 2.75
CA ASP A 12 21.51 -9.90 3.44
C ASP A 12 21.13 -10.33 4.88
N ASP A 13 20.02 -9.83 5.43
CA ASP A 13 19.59 -10.13 6.81
C ASP A 13 18.75 -11.41 6.87
N THR A 14 19.43 -12.53 6.65
CA THR A 14 18.82 -13.87 6.62
C THR A 14 18.59 -14.48 8.00
N ASN A 15 19.23 -13.94 9.03
CA ASN A 15 19.23 -14.50 10.39
C ASN A 15 18.14 -13.94 11.30
N ARG A 16 17.46 -12.87 10.88
CA ARG A 16 16.38 -12.24 11.65
C ARG A 16 15.03 -12.49 11.00
N GLU A 17 14.01 -12.59 11.85
CA GLU A 17 12.62 -12.71 11.42
C GLU A 17 12.11 -11.35 10.94
N THR A 18 11.54 -11.31 9.74
CA THR A 18 10.90 -10.11 9.21
C THR A 18 9.57 -9.89 9.94
N LYS A 19 9.31 -8.66 10.38
CA LYS A 19 8.01 -8.25 10.92
C LYS A 19 7.23 -7.41 9.90
N PRO A 20 5.88 -7.30 10.01
CA PRO A 20 5.10 -6.33 9.26
C PRO A 20 5.63 -4.90 9.43
N LEU A 21 5.42 -4.04 8.43
CA LEU A 21 6.05 -2.72 8.33
C LEU A 21 5.84 -1.85 9.58
N LEU A 22 4.59 -1.70 10.02
CA LEU A 22 4.27 -0.83 11.15
C LEU A 22 4.92 -1.32 12.44
N SER A 23 4.89 -2.64 12.68
CA SER A 23 5.52 -3.28 13.83
C SER A 23 7.05 -3.28 13.78
N ALA A 24 7.64 -3.27 12.57
CA ALA A 24 9.07 -3.11 12.39
C ALA A 24 9.53 -1.68 12.68
N LEU A 25 8.69 -0.69 12.36
CA LEU A 25 8.92 0.73 12.64
C LEU A 25 8.52 1.15 14.07
N GLY A 26 7.71 0.35 14.76
CA GLY A 26 7.20 0.66 16.10
C GLY A 26 6.18 1.80 16.10
N ILE A 27 5.34 1.88 15.05
CA ILE A 27 4.37 2.96 14.84
C ILE A 27 2.93 2.46 14.70
N ASP A 28 2.64 1.22 15.13
CA ASP A 28 1.29 0.64 15.05
C ASP A 28 0.24 1.47 15.83
N ASP A 29 0.67 2.19 16.86
CA ASP A 29 -0.15 3.06 17.71
C ASP A 29 -0.53 4.38 17.05
N LEU A 30 0.11 4.76 15.94
CA LEU A 30 -0.24 5.95 15.18
C LEU A 30 -1.49 5.77 14.31
N VAL A 31 -1.98 4.54 14.17
CA VAL A 31 -3.19 4.27 13.38
C VAL A 31 -4.43 4.64 14.18
N GLY A 32 -5.10 5.72 13.77
CA GLY A 32 -6.36 6.14 14.38
C GLY A 32 -7.47 5.09 14.28
N GLU A 33 -8.39 5.10 15.25
CA GLU A 33 -9.53 4.15 15.31
C GLU A 33 -10.37 4.14 14.02
N GLU A 34 -10.52 5.29 13.38
CA GLU A 34 -11.22 5.44 12.10
C GLU A 34 -10.61 4.52 11.03
N ALA A 35 -9.30 4.60 10.82
CA ALA A 35 -8.58 3.78 9.85
C ALA A 35 -8.71 2.28 10.14
N GLN A 36 -8.73 1.89 11.42
CA GLN A 36 -8.90 0.50 11.85
C GLN A 36 -10.33 -0.03 11.61
N SER A 37 -11.32 0.86 11.65
CA SER A 37 -12.74 0.50 11.47
C SER A 37 -13.15 0.29 10.00
N MET A 38 -12.31 0.74 9.06
CA MET A 38 -12.58 0.66 7.62
C MET A 38 -12.73 -0.79 7.16
N GLN A 39 -13.79 -1.06 6.39
CA GLN A 39 -14.05 -2.39 5.85
C GLN A 39 -13.38 -2.59 4.49
N TRP A 40 -12.99 -3.82 4.19
CA TRP A 40 -12.28 -4.15 2.96
C TRP A 40 -12.93 -5.32 2.24
N LYS A 41 -12.96 -5.26 0.91
CA LYS A 41 -13.44 -6.32 0.02
C LYS A 41 -12.30 -6.77 -0.89
N ALA A 42 -12.16 -8.07 -1.09
CA ALA A 42 -11.38 -8.60 -2.20
C ALA A 42 -12.00 -8.16 -3.54
N VAL A 43 -11.14 -7.66 -4.43
CA VAL A 43 -11.48 -7.39 -5.84
C VAL A 43 -11.23 -8.68 -6.61
N ARG A 44 -12.23 -9.15 -7.37
CA ARG A 44 -12.22 -10.47 -8.00
C ARG A 44 -12.20 -10.42 -9.52
N THR A 45 -12.61 -9.29 -10.11
CA THR A 45 -12.68 -9.13 -11.56
C THR A 45 -12.06 -7.81 -11.99
N ARG A 46 -11.73 -7.73 -13.28
CA ARG A 46 -11.16 -6.53 -13.87
C ARG A 46 -12.13 -5.35 -13.78
N GLU A 47 -13.40 -5.60 -14.00
CA GLU A 47 -14.46 -4.58 -13.92
C GLU A 47 -14.66 -4.09 -12.49
N GLU A 48 -14.47 -4.94 -11.48
CA GLU A 48 -14.45 -4.49 -10.08
C GLU A 48 -13.27 -3.56 -9.80
N LEU A 49 -12.07 -3.90 -10.30
CA LEU A 49 -10.87 -3.07 -10.16
C LEU A 49 -11.06 -1.70 -10.83
N GLU A 50 -11.54 -1.69 -12.08
CA GLU A 50 -11.76 -0.46 -12.84
C GLU A 50 -12.80 0.44 -12.19
N ARG A 51 -13.88 -0.13 -11.64
CA ARG A 51 -14.86 0.63 -10.86
C ARG A 51 -14.24 1.22 -9.61
N ALA A 52 -13.43 0.46 -8.87
CA ALA A 52 -12.79 0.94 -7.65
C ALA A 52 -11.81 2.10 -7.93
N LEU A 53 -10.99 1.96 -8.97
CA LEU A 53 -10.06 3.00 -9.41
C LEU A 53 -10.79 4.24 -9.97
N SER A 54 -11.90 4.05 -10.67
CA SER A 54 -12.75 5.15 -11.13
C SER A 54 -13.32 5.94 -9.94
N LEU A 55 -13.76 5.27 -8.88
CA LEU A 55 -14.21 5.95 -7.65
C LEU A 55 -13.07 6.75 -7.00
N VAL A 56 -11.86 6.20 -6.92
CA VAL A 56 -10.68 6.94 -6.45
C VAL A 56 -10.45 8.20 -7.29
N LYS A 57 -10.54 8.08 -8.62
CA LYS A 57 -10.37 9.21 -9.54
C LYS A 57 -11.44 10.28 -9.37
N GLU A 58 -12.71 9.89 -9.30
CA GLU A 58 -13.86 10.79 -9.13
C GLU A 58 -13.79 11.56 -7.81
N ALA A 59 -13.24 10.94 -6.76
CA ALA A 59 -13.02 11.56 -5.47
C ALA A 59 -11.69 12.34 -5.36
N GLY A 60 -10.87 12.39 -6.41
CA GLY A 60 -9.71 13.27 -6.51
C GLY A 60 -8.33 12.60 -6.52
N GLY A 61 -8.26 11.28 -6.39
CA GLY A 61 -7.01 10.51 -6.57
C GLY A 61 -6.61 10.37 -8.05
N SER A 62 -5.51 9.66 -8.34
CA SER A 62 -5.04 9.49 -9.72
C SER A 62 -5.93 8.56 -10.55
N GLY A 63 -6.56 7.56 -9.89
CA GLY A 63 -7.27 6.47 -10.56
C GLY A 63 -6.37 5.40 -11.15
N TYR A 64 -5.09 5.36 -10.77
CA TYR A 64 -4.12 4.36 -11.20
C TYR A 64 -3.38 3.79 -9.99
N MET A 65 -2.83 2.58 -10.14
CA MET A 65 -2.01 1.97 -9.09
C MET A 65 -0.56 2.43 -9.24
N PRO A 66 0.03 3.09 -8.22
CA PRO A 66 1.42 3.52 -8.29
C PRO A 66 2.38 2.35 -8.03
N GLY A 67 3.44 2.24 -8.81
CA GLY A 67 4.59 1.38 -8.52
C GLY A 67 5.79 2.21 -8.05
N THR A 68 6.84 1.51 -7.65
CA THR A 68 8.08 2.07 -7.09
C THR A 68 8.82 3.03 -8.01
N TRP A 69 8.72 2.86 -9.34
CA TRP A 69 9.35 3.76 -10.33
C TRP A 69 8.38 4.30 -11.38
N GLU A 70 7.28 3.60 -11.60
CA GLU A 70 6.29 3.85 -12.64
C GLU A 70 4.93 3.34 -12.17
N LEU A 71 3.86 3.64 -12.90
CA LEU A 71 2.56 3.02 -12.63
C LEU A 71 2.65 1.51 -12.81
N VAL A 72 1.94 0.75 -11.98
CA VAL A 72 1.88 -0.71 -12.12
C VAL A 72 1.26 -1.04 -13.47
N SER A 73 1.92 -1.90 -14.25
CA SER A 73 1.40 -2.30 -15.56
C SER A 73 0.13 -3.15 -15.43
N GLU A 74 -0.63 -3.21 -16.51
CA GLU A 74 -1.86 -3.99 -16.58
C GLU A 74 -1.60 -5.48 -16.34
N GLU A 75 -0.52 -6.04 -16.90
CA GLU A 75 -0.18 -7.45 -16.76
C GLU A 75 0.11 -7.82 -15.29
N VAL A 76 0.82 -6.95 -14.58
CA VAL A 76 1.14 -7.13 -13.15
C VAL A 76 -0.11 -7.03 -12.28
N LEU A 77 -1.02 -6.09 -12.59
CA LEU A 77 -2.31 -6.00 -11.91
C LEU A 77 -3.18 -7.23 -12.18
N GLU A 78 -3.23 -7.73 -13.41
CA GLU A 78 -3.98 -8.95 -13.76
C GLU A 78 -3.45 -10.18 -13.03
N GLU A 79 -2.13 -10.33 -12.91
CA GLU A 79 -1.53 -11.40 -12.12
C GLU A 79 -1.93 -11.30 -10.64
N SER A 80 -1.83 -10.10 -10.07
CA SER A 80 -2.19 -9.84 -8.68
C SER A 80 -3.68 -10.07 -8.42
N LEU A 81 -4.54 -9.67 -9.36
CA LEU A 81 -5.97 -9.93 -9.33
C LEU A 81 -6.29 -11.43 -9.36
N ARG A 82 -5.67 -12.19 -10.27
CA ARG A 82 -5.82 -13.66 -10.35
C ARG A 82 -5.40 -14.36 -9.05
N LYS A 83 -4.38 -13.83 -8.37
CA LYS A 83 -3.91 -14.31 -7.07
C LYS A 83 -4.76 -13.84 -5.88
N GLY A 84 -5.76 -12.99 -6.11
CA GLY A 84 -6.59 -12.43 -5.06
C GLY A 84 -5.82 -11.47 -4.14
N LEU A 85 -4.87 -10.72 -4.69
CA LEU A 85 -3.99 -9.80 -3.95
C LEU A 85 -4.41 -8.33 -4.04
N ILE A 86 -5.64 -8.09 -4.49
CA ILE A 86 -6.20 -6.74 -4.66
C ILE A 86 -7.44 -6.57 -3.80
N TYR A 87 -7.50 -5.45 -3.09
CA TYR A 87 -8.54 -5.12 -2.13
C TYR A 87 -9.01 -3.69 -2.33
N GLN A 88 -10.31 -3.48 -2.17
CA GLN A 88 -10.91 -2.15 -2.16
C GLN A 88 -11.54 -1.88 -0.80
N MET A 89 -11.48 -0.63 -0.37
CA MET A 89 -12.21 -0.17 0.80
C MET A 89 -13.72 -0.16 0.52
N LYS A 90 -14.52 -0.61 1.48
CA LYS A 90 -15.99 -0.62 1.42
C LYS A 90 -16.55 0.53 2.24
N GLY A 91 -16.71 1.69 1.61
CA GLY A 91 -17.34 2.86 2.22
C GLY A 91 -16.52 3.42 3.38
N GLY A 92 -16.00 4.63 3.22
CA GLY A 92 -15.41 5.34 4.35
C GLY A 92 -16.44 6.09 5.17
N TYR A 93 -15.93 6.80 6.18
CA TYR A 93 -16.74 7.68 7.02
C TYR A 93 -17.31 8.83 6.18
N ASP A 94 -16.51 9.38 5.27
CA ASP A 94 -16.98 10.20 4.15
C ASP A 94 -17.28 9.29 2.93
N ARG A 95 -18.37 9.59 2.21
CA ARG A 95 -18.67 8.94 0.92
C ARG A 95 -17.59 9.17 -0.13
N ARG A 96 -16.67 10.12 0.10
CA ARG A 96 -15.53 10.44 -0.76
C ARG A 96 -14.28 9.63 -0.45
N ASP A 97 -14.24 8.92 0.67
CA ASP A 97 -13.09 8.09 1.01
C ASP A 97 -13.12 6.81 0.16
N ALA A 98 -12.08 6.65 -0.66
CA ALA A 98 -11.87 5.47 -1.46
C ALA A 98 -10.38 5.10 -1.42
N ALA A 99 -10.13 3.81 -1.31
CA ALA A 99 -8.78 3.26 -1.41
C ALA A 99 -8.79 1.88 -2.07
N VAL A 100 -7.71 1.59 -2.80
CA VAL A 100 -7.39 0.30 -3.40
C VAL A 100 -5.99 -0.08 -2.98
N ILE A 101 -5.83 -1.30 -2.49
CA ILE A 101 -4.56 -1.94 -2.18
C ILE A 101 -4.31 -3.00 -3.26
N ALA A 102 -3.11 -3.00 -3.84
CA ALA A 102 -2.63 -4.13 -4.63
C ALA A 102 -1.25 -4.56 -4.11
N PHE A 103 -1.11 -5.84 -3.79
CA PHE A 103 0.22 -6.42 -3.57
C PHE A 103 0.75 -6.92 -4.89
N VAL A 104 1.81 -6.28 -5.36
CA VAL A 104 2.45 -6.56 -6.65
C VAL A 104 3.89 -6.93 -6.43
N ARG A 105 4.45 -7.74 -7.33
CA ARG A 105 5.84 -8.15 -7.27
C ARG A 105 6.68 -7.30 -8.21
N ASP A 106 7.81 -6.78 -7.72
CA ASP A 106 8.78 -6.03 -8.50
C ASP A 106 10.20 -6.58 -8.27
N GLU A 107 10.70 -7.34 -9.24
CA GLU A 107 12.02 -7.99 -9.18
C GLU A 107 13.19 -7.01 -9.22
N ARG A 108 12.94 -5.72 -9.52
CA ARG A 108 13.98 -4.68 -9.48
C ARG A 108 14.37 -4.34 -8.04
N ILE A 109 13.53 -4.69 -7.06
CA ILE A 109 13.84 -4.55 -5.64
C ILE A 109 14.83 -5.64 -5.23
N GLN A 110 16.12 -5.31 -5.29
CA GLN A 110 17.21 -6.22 -4.89
C GLN A 110 17.79 -5.88 -3.52
N SER A 111 17.51 -4.68 -3.00
CA SER A 111 17.99 -4.18 -1.70
C SER A 111 17.29 -4.82 -0.51
N LEU A 112 16.08 -5.35 -0.73
CA LEU A 112 15.22 -5.91 0.32
C LEU A 112 15.04 -7.42 0.11
N ARG A 113 14.80 -8.12 1.21
CA ARG A 113 14.51 -9.56 1.24
C ARG A 113 13.19 -9.92 0.53
N SER A 114 12.27 -8.97 0.45
CA SER A 114 10.97 -9.15 -0.16
C SER A 114 10.87 -8.30 -1.43
N PRO A 115 10.59 -8.90 -2.61
CA PRO A 115 10.38 -8.17 -3.85
C PRO A 115 8.93 -7.68 -3.98
N TRP A 116 8.19 -7.57 -2.87
CA TRP A 116 6.78 -7.19 -2.89
C TRP A 116 6.58 -5.72 -2.59
N VAL A 117 5.63 -5.13 -3.30
CA VAL A 117 5.19 -3.75 -3.16
C VAL A 117 3.73 -3.74 -2.72
N CYS A 118 3.41 -2.98 -1.69
CA CYS A 118 2.05 -2.61 -1.33
C CYS A 118 1.72 -1.29 -2.04
N SER A 119 1.12 -1.42 -3.22
CA SER A 119 0.64 -0.29 -4.02
C SER A 119 -0.70 0.20 -3.46
N VAL A 120 -0.80 1.49 -3.17
CA VAL A 120 -1.97 2.12 -2.56
C VAL A 120 -2.43 3.28 -3.43
N ALA A 121 -3.61 3.15 -4.03
CA ALA A 121 -4.33 4.28 -4.62
C ALA A 121 -5.41 4.73 -3.63
N ALA A 122 -5.39 5.99 -3.20
CA ALA A 122 -6.31 6.50 -2.20
C ALA A 122 -6.69 7.97 -2.46
N THR A 123 -7.75 8.43 -1.81
CA THR A 123 -8.28 9.80 -2.00
C THR A 123 -7.89 10.76 -0.87
N THR A 124 -7.75 10.24 0.35
CA THR A 124 -7.45 11.02 1.57
C THR A 124 -6.31 10.38 2.35
N SER A 125 -5.68 11.15 3.24
CA SER A 125 -4.67 10.64 4.18
C SER A 125 -5.24 9.53 5.06
N ALA A 126 -6.47 9.70 5.57
CA ALA A 126 -7.16 8.69 6.36
C ALA A 126 -7.39 7.37 5.59
N ALA A 127 -7.79 7.46 4.31
CA ALA A 127 -7.95 6.29 3.46
C ALA A 127 -6.61 5.59 3.16
N ALA A 128 -5.53 6.35 3.00
CA ALA A 128 -4.18 5.82 2.83
C ALA A 128 -3.66 5.16 4.13
N ASP A 129 -3.85 5.79 5.28
CA ASP A 129 -3.52 5.23 6.60
C ASP A 129 -4.27 3.92 6.85
N ALA A 130 -5.57 3.88 6.52
CA ALA A 130 -6.38 2.67 6.57
C ALA A 130 -5.84 1.57 5.65
N ALA A 131 -5.38 1.93 4.44
CA ALA A 131 -4.82 1.00 3.48
C ALA A 131 -3.51 0.38 3.98
N ILE A 132 -2.59 1.20 4.49
CA ILE A 132 -1.30 0.75 5.04
C ILE A 132 -1.50 -0.09 6.30
N TRP A 133 -2.36 0.37 7.21
CA TRP A 133 -2.74 -0.44 8.38
C TRP A 133 -3.33 -1.76 7.95
N ARG A 134 -4.26 -1.76 6.99
CA ARG A 134 -4.88 -2.99 6.51
C ARG A 134 -3.87 -3.96 5.92
N ALA A 135 -2.88 -3.45 5.19
CA ALA A 135 -1.81 -4.26 4.62
C ALA A 135 -0.89 -4.88 5.68
N CYS A 136 -0.79 -4.27 6.87
CA CYS A 136 0.01 -4.78 7.98
C CYS A 136 -0.80 -5.58 9.00
N ALA A 137 -2.12 -5.40 9.03
CA ALA A 137 -3.02 -6.01 10.00
C ALA A 137 -3.17 -7.52 9.77
N PRO A 138 -3.35 -8.32 10.84
CA PRO A 138 -3.67 -9.73 10.71
C PRO A 138 -4.94 -9.96 9.89
N GLY A 139 -4.92 -10.97 9.02
CA GLY A 139 -6.11 -11.49 8.34
C GLY A 139 -6.35 -11.08 6.90
N LEU A 140 -5.49 -10.27 6.25
CA LEU A 140 -5.66 -9.94 4.82
C LEU A 140 -4.37 -9.62 4.06
N PRO A 141 -4.11 -10.32 2.93
CA PRO A 141 -3.21 -11.46 3.05
C PRO A 141 -1.87 -11.00 3.68
N PRO A 142 -1.64 -11.27 4.98
CA PRO A 142 -0.40 -10.86 5.65
C PRO A 142 0.78 -11.77 5.30
N VAL A 143 0.51 -12.83 4.52
CA VAL A 143 1.52 -13.77 4.02
C VAL A 143 1.42 -13.76 2.50
N LEU A 144 2.31 -12.98 1.89
CA LEU A 144 2.44 -12.89 0.45
C LEU A 144 3.00 -14.21 -0.10
N PRO A 145 2.75 -14.55 -1.39
CA PRO A 145 3.28 -15.77 -1.98
C PRO A 145 4.79 -15.91 -1.75
N GLY A 146 5.22 -17.05 -1.21
CA GLY A 146 6.59 -17.27 -0.75
C GLY A 146 6.83 -17.02 0.74
N GLY A 147 5.79 -16.70 1.52
CA GLY A 147 5.90 -16.50 2.96
C GLY A 147 6.38 -15.10 3.35
N HIS A 148 6.37 -14.14 2.41
CA HIS A 148 6.86 -12.79 2.69
C HIS A 148 5.86 -12.00 3.52
N VAL A 149 6.39 -11.27 4.50
CA VAL A 149 5.63 -10.39 5.42
C VAL A 149 6.09 -8.93 5.36
N GLY A 150 7.23 -8.66 4.73
CA GLY A 150 7.71 -7.31 4.42
C GLY A 150 7.35 -6.91 3.00
N PHE A 151 7.10 -5.62 2.77
CA PHE A 151 6.80 -5.04 1.47
C PHE A 151 7.17 -3.55 1.43
N VAL A 152 7.44 -3.02 0.25
CA VAL A 152 7.64 -1.57 0.04
C VAL A 152 6.27 -0.89 -0.10
N PRO A 153 5.91 0.10 0.74
CA PRO A 153 4.71 0.88 0.52
C PRO A 153 4.92 1.89 -0.61
N VAL A 154 3.98 1.96 -1.54
CA VAL A 154 3.96 2.96 -2.61
C VAL A 154 2.57 3.58 -2.63
N ILE A 155 2.50 4.89 -2.42
CA ILE A 155 1.23 5.62 -2.25
C ILE A 155 1.05 6.58 -3.40
N ASP A 156 -0.20 6.70 -3.87
CA ASP A 156 -0.59 7.66 -4.89
C ASP A 156 -0.28 9.07 -4.39
N GLY A 157 0.52 9.82 -5.15
CA GLY A 157 0.93 11.18 -4.78
C GLY A 157 -0.18 12.22 -4.97
N ALA A 158 -1.37 11.82 -5.44
CA ALA A 158 -2.58 12.64 -5.32
C ALA A 158 -3.12 12.68 -3.87
N VAL A 159 -2.69 11.77 -3.00
CA VAL A 159 -3.09 11.75 -1.59
C VAL A 159 -2.54 12.99 -0.87
N PRO A 160 -3.38 13.82 -0.23
CA PRO A 160 -2.94 14.97 0.54
C PRO A 160 -2.39 14.49 1.89
N ILE A 161 -1.14 14.01 1.92
CA ILE A 161 -0.50 13.56 3.16
C ILE A 161 -0.27 14.78 4.06
N GLU A 162 -0.97 14.80 5.19
CA GLU A 162 -0.79 15.82 6.22
C GLU A 162 0.61 15.71 6.82
N THR A 163 1.32 16.83 6.96
CA THR A 163 2.73 16.85 7.38
C THR A 163 2.95 16.48 8.84
N THR A 164 1.90 16.35 9.66
CA THR A 164 1.97 16.01 11.08
C THR A 164 0.77 15.18 11.50
N GLY A 165 1.00 14.11 12.25
CA GLY A 165 -0.07 13.34 12.92
C GLY A 165 -0.71 12.21 12.11
N SER A 166 -0.34 12.03 10.83
CA SER A 166 -0.78 10.88 10.03
C SER A 166 0.24 9.74 10.04
N LEU A 167 -0.23 8.50 9.86
CA LEU A 167 0.65 7.32 9.72
C LEU A 167 1.53 7.49 8.48
N CYS A 168 0.95 7.91 7.35
CA CYS A 168 1.67 8.14 6.11
C CYS A 168 2.85 9.11 6.26
N ALA A 169 2.73 10.15 7.09
CA ALA A 169 3.83 11.10 7.35
C ALA A 169 4.98 10.50 8.16
N SER A 170 4.72 9.40 8.88
CA SER A 170 5.72 8.70 9.70
C SER A 170 6.40 7.56 8.96
N LEU A 171 5.94 7.22 7.75
CA LEU A 171 6.58 6.22 6.91
C LEU A 171 7.88 6.78 6.32
N PRO A 172 8.94 5.96 6.21
CA PRO A 172 10.16 6.33 5.49
C PRO A 172 9.88 6.33 3.99
N LEU A 173 9.18 7.37 3.51
CA LEU A 173 8.89 7.61 2.10
C LEU A 173 10.10 8.26 1.41
N ASP A 174 11.29 7.67 1.56
CA ASP A 174 12.50 8.09 0.87
C ASP A 174 12.78 7.21 -0.36
N SER A 175 13.24 7.83 -1.46
CA SER A 175 13.71 7.37 -2.81
C SER A 175 13.29 6.01 -3.42
N GLU A 176 13.01 4.97 -2.65
CA GLU A 176 12.46 3.67 -3.08
C GLU A 176 10.96 3.54 -2.73
N CYS A 177 10.44 4.34 -1.80
CA CYS A 177 9.00 4.46 -1.47
C CYS A 177 8.42 5.68 -2.20
N VAL A 178 8.31 5.61 -3.53
CA VAL A 178 8.00 6.79 -4.34
C VAL A 178 6.52 7.17 -4.25
N LEU A 179 6.25 8.37 -3.74
CA LEU A 179 4.99 9.07 -3.96
C LEU A 179 4.90 9.44 -5.44
N TYR A 180 4.10 8.70 -6.22
CA TYR A 180 3.84 9.08 -7.61
C TYR A 180 2.80 10.20 -7.65
N GLY A 181 3.24 11.45 -7.58
CA GLY A 181 2.34 12.61 -7.71
C GLY A 181 2.26 13.09 -9.16
N THR A 182 1.09 12.92 -9.80
CA THR A 182 0.75 13.80 -10.93
C THR A 182 0.49 15.19 -10.36
N ARG A 183 1.52 16.05 -10.32
CA ARG A 183 1.29 17.48 -10.02
C ARG A 183 0.25 18.00 -11.01
N ARG A 184 -0.90 18.45 -10.52
CA ARG A 184 -1.74 19.38 -11.29
C ARG A 184 -0.91 20.65 -11.44
N SER A 185 -0.37 20.85 -12.65
CA SER A 185 0.11 22.15 -13.13
C SER A 185 -1.05 23.12 -13.25
#